data_AF-A0A9P5YX56-F1
#
_entry.id   AF-A0A9P5YX56-F1
#
_cell.length_a   1.000
_cell.length_b   1.000
_cell.length_c   1.000
_cell.angle_alpha   90.00
_cell.angle_beta   90.00
_cell.angle_gamma   90.00
#
_symmetry.space_group_name_H-M   'P 1'
#
loop_
_entity.id
_entity.type
_entity.pdbx_description
1 polymer ?
#
loop_
_entity_poly.entity_id
_entity_poly.type
_entity_poly.pdbx_seq_one_letter_code
_entity_poly.pdbx_strand_id
1 'polypeptide(L)'
;MVFASILQISLGSSASSSSAVPFSPGFDIESVISLAVSLPSHSWEFGTASEALLELYDASHAVYGAHPFPVPTLLPKNTPSLAYAQEKIVIGDPPNGLSDGDGAVGDPASLGVSAVLLGKTDAKYAQAAAAEVEYLLSGAPRWWNGAISHRAMYAELWADFIYMAPPFMAYYGVATHNASILKAAADQCILYQKILVANTTVASPSPPTTHPITASGLWTHILGPINNDPGIWSTGNAWAAAGTMRVLATLIKAPSSLFNNHGPKAVETAAWRLKAAKDLVDVIRSILDGAIRSSADQGLLRNYLDDPTWFGEISGSSLLASVAYRLATLSSTASFPGRPLLSKADSQKYISFAEGVRKTLGSDGHITANGTATPAVNPLGWGDRNPFTAGSPEGQNFVVLLYAAWRDCVKANIKGCRA
;
A
#
# COMPACT_ATOMS: atom_id res chain seq x y z
N MET A 1 -3.69 56.14 25.82
CA MET A 1 -4.62 55.01 25.61
C MET A 1 -4.72 54.78 24.11
N VAL A 2 -4.02 53.76 23.63
CA VAL A 2 -3.99 53.37 22.22
C VAL A 2 -5.04 52.27 22.04
N PHE A 3 -6.06 52.52 21.20
CA PHE A 3 -6.99 51.48 20.76
C PHE A 3 -6.35 50.73 19.59
N ALA A 4 -6.07 49.44 19.78
CA ALA A 4 -5.67 48.53 18.73
C ALA A 4 -6.91 47.93 18.07
N SER A 5 -7.11 48.18 16.78
CA SER A 5 -8.09 47.50 15.96
C SER A 5 -7.57 46.10 15.61
N ILE A 6 -8.26 45.06 16.07
CA ILE A 6 -8.02 43.67 15.69
C ILE A 6 -8.69 43.44 14.33
N LEU A 7 -7.86 43.27 13.29
CA LEU A 7 -8.29 42.83 11.97
C LEU A 7 -8.49 41.31 12.01
N GLN A 8 -9.73 40.84 12.03
CA GLN A 8 -10.04 39.42 11.82
C GLN A 8 -9.76 39.07 10.35
N ILE A 9 -8.70 38.31 10.13
CA ILE A 9 -8.44 37.66 8.84
C ILE A 9 -9.41 36.48 8.74
N SER A 10 -10.48 36.69 7.97
CA SER A 10 -11.31 35.62 7.44
C SER A 10 -10.44 34.73 6.54
N LEU A 11 -10.04 33.56 7.05
CA LEU A 11 -9.50 32.49 6.21
C LEU A 11 -10.56 32.08 5.21
N GLY A 12 -10.32 32.41 3.94
CA GLY A 12 -11.19 32.04 2.84
C GLY A 12 -11.33 30.53 2.78
N SER A 13 -12.58 30.06 2.92
CA SER A 13 -13.01 28.73 2.55
C SER A 13 -12.76 28.54 1.04
N SER A 14 -11.60 27.98 0.68
CA SER A 14 -11.34 27.52 -0.68
C SER A 14 -12.06 26.20 -0.91
N ALA A 15 -13.18 26.28 -1.60
CA ALA A 15 -13.93 25.15 -2.12
C ALA A 15 -13.05 24.26 -3.00
N SER A 16 -12.66 23.09 -2.48
CA SER A 16 -12.14 21.96 -3.28
C SER A 16 -12.48 20.57 -2.70
N SER A 17 -13.21 20.46 -1.58
CA SER A 17 -13.52 19.16 -0.98
C SER A 17 -14.55 18.33 -1.77
N SER A 18 -15.44 18.96 -2.54
CA SER A 18 -16.60 18.23 -3.13
C SER A 18 -16.27 17.21 -4.24
N SER A 19 -15.06 17.21 -4.81
CA SER A 19 -14.72 16.29 -5.94
C SER A 19 -14.07 14.98 -5.50
N ALA A 20 -13.30 14.99 -4.41
CA ALA A 20 -12.54 13.83 -3.94
C ALA A 20 -13.43 12.83 -3.18
N VAL A 21 -14.46 13.36 -2.49
CA VAL A 21 -15.42 12.60 -1.68
C VAL A 21 -16.85 12.69 -2.25
N PRO A 22 -17.13 12.14 -3.45
CA PRO A 22 -18.45 12.29 -4.09
C PRO A 22 -19.51 11.33 -3.55
N PHE A 23 -19.14 10.33 -2.75
CA PHE A 23 -20.05 9.29 -2.26
C PHE A 23 -19.87 9.10 -0.75
N SER A 24 -20.95 8.78 -0.04
CA SER A 24 -20.88 8.45 1.38
C SER A 24 -20.55 6.96 1.56
N PRO A 25 -19.45 6.59 2.23
CA PRO A 25 -19.13 5.18 2.45
C PRO A 25 -19.94 4.53 3.58
N GLY A 26 -20.84 5.28 4.24
CA GLY A 26 -21.56 4.84 5.44
C GLY A 26 -20.92 5.27 6.75
N PHE A 27 -19.86 6.07 6.71
CA PHE A 27 -19.20 6.70 7.86
C PHE A 27 -18.60 8.06 7.47
N ASP A 28 -18.21 8.87 8.46
CA ASP A 28 -17.60 10.18 8.24
C ASP A 28 -16.14 10.06 7.78
N ILE A 29 -15.96 9.93 6.47
CA ILE A 29 -14.65 9.83 5.84
C ILE A 29 -13.83 11.12 5.96
N GLU A 30 -14.44 12.30 6.05
CA GLU A 30 -13.70 13.56 6.15
C GLU A 30 -12.97 13.66 7.49
N SER A 31 -13.62 13.24 8.59
CA SER A 31 -12.97 13.15 9.90
C SER A 31 -11.85 12.10 9.93
N VAL A 32 -12.04 10.96 9.24
CA VAL A 32 -10.98 9.94 9.09
C VAL A 32 -9.78 10.52 8.34
N ILE A 33 -10.00 11.25 7.24
CA ILE A 33 -8.94 11.91 6.46
C ILE A 33 -8.16 12.90 7.33
N SER A 34 -8.85 13.71 8.15
CA SER A 34 -8.19 14.66 9.04
C SER A 34 -7.19 13.97 9.98
N LEU A 35 -7.57 12.83 10.56
CA LEU A 35 -6.70 12.05 11.45
C LEU A 35 -5.60 11.30 10.70
N ALA A 36 -5.90 10.81 9.49
CA ALA A 36 -4.93 10.15 8.62
C ALA A 36 -3.74 11.05 8.26
N VAL A 37 -3.95 12.38 8.23
CA VAL A 37 -2.90 13.39 8.02
C VAL A 37 -2.19 13.78 9.32
N SER A 38 -2.89 13.82 10.46
CA SER A 38 -2.32 14.36 11.71
C SER A 38 -1.59 13.34 12.58
N LEU A 39 -1.94 12.06 12.47
CA LEU A 39 -1.38 10.99 13.32
C LEU A 39 0.00 10.47 12.91
N PRO A 40 0.36 10.39 11.61
CA PRO A 40 1.68 9.91 11.21
C PRO A 40 2.83 10.64 11.92
N SER A 41 3.83 9.87 12.31
CA SER A 41 5.01 10.32 13.05
C SER A 41 6.31 9.65 12.58
N HIS A 42 6.23 8.56 11.80
CA HIS A 42 7.37 7.82 11.29
C HIS A 42 7.37 7.76 9.75
N SER A 43 8.52 7.46 9.14
CA SER A 43 8.71 7.57 7.68
C SER A 43 7.74 6.73 6.85
N TRP A 44 7.49 5.47 7.23
CA TRP A 44 6.50 4.62 6.55
C TRP A 44 5.07 5.15 6.65
N GLU A 45 4.71 5.76 7.79
CA GLU A 45 3.41 6.38 8.01
C GLU A 45 3.26 7.64 7.13
N PHE A 46 4.34 8.42 6.98
CA PHE A 46 4.36 9.57 6.08
C PHE A 46 4.21 9.15 4.61
N GLY A 47 4.90 8.09 4.18
CA GLY A 47 4.77 7.54 2.83
C GLY A 47 3.36 7.05 2.57
N THR A 48 2.79 6.30 3.50
CA THR A 48 1.42 5.77 3.41
C THR A 48 0.38 6.90 3.33
N ALA A 49 0.54 7.93 4.15
CA ALA A 49 -0.34 9.10 4.10
C ALA A 49 -0.20 9.88 2.78
N SER A 50 1.02 10.06 2.29
CA SER A 50 1.26 10.69 0.99
C SER A 50 0.55 9.95 -0.14
N GLU A 51 0.63 8.62 -0.15
CA GLU A 51 -0.03 7.76 -1.11
C GLU A 51 -1.56 7.78 -0.99
N ALA A 52 -2.09 7.74 0.24
CA ALA A 52 -3.52 7.85 0.49
C ALA A 52 -4.09 9.18 -0.03
N LEU A 53 -3.39 10.29 0.22
CA LEU A 53 -3.76 11.61 -0.29
C LEU A 53 -3.66 11.69 -1.82
N LEU A 54 -2.66 11.03 -2.43
CA LEU A 54 -2.49 11.02 -3.89
C LEU A 54 -3.67 10.29 -4.56
N GLU A 55 -4.06 9.14 -4.02
CA GLU A 55 -5.21 8.38 -4.52
C GLU A 55 -6.55 9.08 -4.27
N LEU A 56 -6.64 9.86 -3.19
CA LEU A 56 -7.86 10.56 -2.83
C LEU A 56 -8.05 11.83 -3.67
N TYR A 57 -7.10 12.76 -3.61
CA TYR A 57 -7.26 14.09 -4.20
C TYR A 57 -6.73 14.18 -5.63
N ASP A 58 -5.74 13.35 -5.98
CA ASP A 58 -5.01 13.43 -7.24
C ASP A 58 -5.09 12.09 -8.02
N ALA A 59 -6.24 11.42 -7.93
CA ALA A 59 -6.44 10.05 -8.39
C ALA A 59 -6.04 9.77 -9.85
N SER A 60 -6.12 10.78 -10.73
CA SER A 60 -5.67 10.66 -12.13
C SER A 60 -4.16 10.49 -12.28
N HIS A 61 -3.39 10.90 -11.27
CA HIS A 61 -1.93 10.88 -11.24
C HIS A 61 -1.36 9.72 -10.41
N ALA A 62 -2.16 9.12 -9.51
CA ALA A 62 -1.82 7.87 -8.84
C ALA A 62 -1.73 6.71 -9.85
N VAL A 63 -1.01 5.64 -9.51
CA VAL A 63 -0.79 4.48 -10.39
C VAL A 63 -2.07 3.76 -10.84
N TYR A 64 -3.17 3.97 -10.12
CA TYR A 64 -4.50 3.44 -10.48
C TYR A 64 -5.29 4.32 -11.44
N GLY A 65 -4.80 5.54 -11.72
CA GLY A 65 -5.39 6.46 -12.68
C GLY A 65 -5.45 5.89 -14.10
N ALA A 66 -6.21 6.56 -14.97
CA ALA A 66 -6.33 6.15 -16.37
C ALA A 66 -4.97 6.15 -17.08
N HIS A 67 -4.21 7.23 -16.90
CA HIS A 67 -2.94 7.53 -17.58
C HIS A 67 -1.90 8.11 -16.60
N PRO A 68 -1.36 7.31 -15.66
CA PRO A 68 -0.36 7.79 -14.69
C PRO A 68 1.02 8.06 -15.29
N PHE A 69 1.26 7.60 -16.53
CA PHE A 69 2.52 7.77 -17.25
C PHE A 69 2.31 8.45 -18.61
N PRO A 70 3.26 9.29 -19.08
CA PRO A 70 4.50 9.68 -18.42
C PRO A 70 4.25 10.44 -17.10
N VAL A 71 5.21 10.37 -16.17
CA VAL A 71 5.05 10.98 -14.84
C VAL A 71 4.69 12.46 -14.98
N PRO A 72 3.55 12.91 -14.41
CA PRO A 72 3.08 14.28 -14.56
C PRO A 72 3.98 15.25 -13.81
N THR A 73 3.99 16.51 -14.26
CA THR A 73 4.60 17.60 -13.47
C THR A 73 3.51 18.21 -12.61
N LEU A 74 3.60 18.00 -11.30
CA LEU A 74 2.65 18.50 -10.32
C LEU A 74 3.34 19.55 -9.44
N LEU A 75 2.55 20.47 -8.87
CA LEU A 75 3.06 21.50 -7.98
C LEU A 75 2.49 21.27 -6.57
N PRO A 76 3.33 21.22 -5.51
CA PRO A 76 2.87 20.98 -4.14
C PRO A 76 1.72 21.89 -3.71
N LYS A 77 1.76 23.17 -4.09
CA LYS A 77 0.70 24.16 -3.78
C LYS A 77 -0.70 23.78 -4.29
N ASN A 78 -0.81 22.87 -5.25
CA ASN A 78 -2.07 22.44 -5.87
C ASN A 78 -2.39 20.95 -5.60
N THR A 79 -1.53 20.24 -4.87
CA THR A 79 -1.55 18.78 -4.75
C THR A 79 -1.35 18.42 -3.28
N PRO A 80 -2.42 18.17 -2.51
CA PRO A 80 -2.35 17.93 -1.07
C PRO A 80 -1.33 16.85 -0.68
N SER A 81 -1.25 15.77 -1.47
CA SER A 81 -0.26 14.71 -1.29
C SER A 81 1.18 15.22 -1.33
N LEU A 82 1.52 16.04 -2.34
CA LEU A 82 2.88 16.55 -2.50
C LEU A 82 3.20 17.68 -1.53
N ALA A 83 2.22 18.49 -1.13
CA ALA A 83 2.40 19.45 -0.03
C ALA A 83 2.77 18.72 1.26
N TYR A 84 2.02 17.67 1.60
CA TYR A 84 2.28 16.85 2.77
C TYR A 84 3.66 16.16 2.68
N ALA A 85 3.96 15.47 1.57
CA ALA A 85 5.24 14.80 1.39
C ALA A 85 6.42 15.78 1.43
N GLN A 86 6.29 16.97 0.85
CA GLN A 86 7.32 18.01 0.89
C GLN A 86 7.62 18.47 2.32
N GLU A 87 6.61 18.52 3.20
CA GLU A 87 6.78 18.85 4.62
C GLU A 87 7.48 17.72 5.39
N LYS A 88 7.16 16.46 5.08
CA LYS A 88 7.64 15.29 5.85
C LYS A 88 8.99 14.75 5.38
N ILE A 89 9.35 14.92 4.11
CA ILE A 89 10.63 14.44 3.58
C ILE A 89 11.77 15.25 4.19
N VAL A 90 12.66 14.56 4.91
CA VAL A 90 13.95 15.07 5.36
C VAL A 90 15.01 14.40 4.51
N ILE A 91 15.64 15.16 3.61
CA ILE A 91 16.65 14.63 2.69
C ILE A 91 17.95 14.37 3.47
N GLY A 92 18.41 13.12 3.40
CA GLY A 92 19.67 12.67 3.97
C GLY A 92 20.39 11.72 3.02
N ASP A 93 21.29 10.91 3.58
CA ASP A 93 21.96 9.83 2.85
C ASP A 93 21.27 8.48 3.12
N PRO A 94 21.11 7.60 2.11
CA PRO A 94 20.61 6.25 2.32
C PRO A 94 21.43 5.47 3.39
N PRO A 95 20.80 4.64 4.25
CA PRO A 95 19.42 4.16 4.15
C PRO A 95 18.33 5.17 4.54
N ASN A 96 18.68 6.37 5.01
CA ASN A 96 17.73 7.40 5.47
C ASN A 96 17.56 8.54 4.45
N GLY A 97 17.53 8.22 3.15
CA GLY A 97 17.65 9.23 2.09
C GLY A 97 16.45 10.17 1.96
N LEU A 98 15.25 9.70 2.32
CA LEU A 98 13.99 10.44 2.20
C LEU A 98 13.32 10.80 3.55
N SER A 99 13.76 10.16 4.64
CA SER A 99 13.43 10.45 6.03
C SER A 99 14.21 9.44 6.90
N ASP A 100 14.28 9.65 8.21
CA ASP A 100 14.78 8.63 9.15
C ASP A 100 13.91 7.35 9.08
N GLY A 101 14.56 6.21 8.90
CA GLY A 101 13.95 4.89 8.78
C GLY A 101 14.12 4.00 10.00
N ASP A 102 14.70 4.48 11.11
CA ASP A 102 14.94 3.67 12.31
C ASP A 102 15.64 2.31 12.03
N GLY A 103 16.60 2.37 11.10
CA GLY A 103 17.37 1.22 10.63
C GLY A 103 16.64 0.30 9.64
N ALA A 104 15.44 0.65 9.19
CA ALA A 104 14.76 0.02 8.09
C ALA A 104 15.24 0.55 6.73
N VAL A 105 15.32 -0.35 5.76
CA VAL A 105 15.56 -0.07 4.34
C VAL A 105 14.28 0.33 3.64
N GLY A 106 13.14 -0.26 4.05
CA GLY A 106 11.86 -0.02 3.40
C GLY A 106 11.28 1.35 3.74
N ASP A 107 11.36 1.78 4.98
CA ASP A 107 10.50 2.86 5.48
C ASP A 107 10.78 4.22 4.85
N PRO A 108 12.05 4.65 4.64
CA PRO A 108 12.34 5.87 3.91
C PRO A 108 11.90 5.77 2.43
N ALA A 109 12.04 4.59 1.82
CA ALA A 109 11.63 4.34 0.44
C ALA A 109 10.12 4.49 0.20
N SER A 110 9.29 4.39 1.25
CA SER A 110 7.83 4.62 1.17
C SER A 110 7.46 6.02 0.65
N LEU A 111 8.33 7.01 0.82
CA LEU A 111 8.18 8.39 0.32
C LEU A 111 8.67 8.57 -1.12
N GLY A 112 9.21 7.51 -1.75
CA GLY A 112 9.94 7.62 -3.00
C GLY A 112 9.09 7.99 -4.22
N VAL A 113 7.83 7.57 -4.27
CA VAL A 113 6.90 8.03 -5.35
C VAL A 113 6.69 9.54 -5.27
N SER A 114 6.47 10.06 -4.06
CA SER A 114 6.37 11.50 -3.82
C SER A 114 7.68 12.23 -4.18
N ALA A 115 8.84 11.66 -3.84
CA ALA A 115 10.13 12.23 -4.18
C ALA A 115 10.34 12.31 -5.71
N VAL A 116 9.90 11.30 -6.47
CA VAL A 116 9.94 11.33 -7.95
C VAL A 116 9.05 12.44 -8.51
N LEU A 117 7.84 12.59 -7.98
CA LEU A 117 6.89 13.62 -8.40
C LEU A 117 7.41 15.03 -8.07
N LEU A 118 7.91 15.25 -6.85
CA LEU A 118 8.56 16.51 -6.44
C LEU A 118 9.80 16.80 -7.30
N GLY A 119 10.56 15.76 -7.63
CA GLY A 119 11.75 15.80 -8.48
C GLY A 119 11.54 16.37 -9.87
N LYS A 120 10.29 16.43 -10.36
CA LYS A 120 9.93 17.09 -11.62
C LYS A 120 10.12 18.60 -11.59
N THR A 121 10.10 19.21 -10.41
CA THR A 121 10.18 20.67 -10.23
C THR A 121 11.30 21.12 -9.28
N ASP A 122 11.85 20.21 -8.48
CA ASP A 122 12.97 20.49 -7.58
C ASP A 122 13.99 19.34 -7.62
N ALA A 123 15.17 19.63 -8.17
CA ALA A 123 16.22 18.65 -8.45
C ALA A 123 16.75 17.93 -7.21
N LYS A 124 16.61 18.50 -6.00
CA LYS A 124 17.07 17.84 -4.76
C LYS A 124 16.29 16.56 -4.47
N TYR A 125 14.98 16.54 -4.74
CA TYR A 125 14.16 15.35 -4.57
C TYR A 125 14.43 14.32 -5.67
N ALA A 126 14.73 14.76 -6.89
CA ALA A 126 15.15 13.85 -7.96
C ALA A 126 16.48 13.14 -7.61
N GLN A 127 17.43 13.87 -7.03
CA GLN A 127 18.71 13.32 -6.57
C GLN A 127 18.53 12.36 -5.38
N ALA A 128 17.72 12.75 -4.39
CA ALA A 128 17.41 11.90 -3.23
C ALA A 128 16.70 10.60 -3.66
N ALA A 129 15.71 10.68 -4.56
CA ALA A 129 15.04 9.51 -5.11
C ALA A 129 16.02 8.59 -5.86
N ALA A 130 16.94 9.15 -6.65
CA ALA A 130 17.95 8.37 -7.34
C ALA A 130 18.92 7.66 -6.37
N ALA A 131 19.38 8.35 -5.33
CA ALA A 131 20.25 7.79 -4.30
C ALA A 131 19.56 6.65 -3.52
N GLU A 132 18.30 6.85 -3.13
CA GLU A 132 17.52 5.84 -2.41
C GLU A 132 17.30 4.57 -3.23
N VAL A 133 16.93 4.69 -4.53
CA VAL A 133 16.82 3.52 -5.42
C VAL A 133 18.15 2.82 -5.63
N GLU A 134 19.25 3.57 -5.76
CA GLU A 134 20.57 2.98 -5.90
C GLU A 134 20.92 2.16 -4.65
N TYR A 135 20.70 2.70 -3.45
CA TYR A 135 20.92 1.97 -2.21
C TYR A 135 20.07 0.69 -2.12
N LEU A 136 18.78 0.75 -2.48
CA LEU A 136 17.93 -0.45 -2.55
C LEU A 136 18.50 -1.53 -3.47
N LEU A 137 19.08 -1.13 -4.60
CA LEU A 137 19.59 -2.06 -5.62
C LEU A 137 20.97 -2.61 -5.30
N SER A 138 21.87 -1.80 -4.73
CA SER A 138 23.28 -2.16 -4.59
C SER A 138 23.82 -2.12 -3.16
N GLY A 139 23.20 -1.36 -2.26
CA GLY A 139 23.67 -1.16 -0.88
C GLY A 139 22.98 -2.01 0.18
N ALA A 140 21.67 -2.26 0.05
CA ALA A 140 20.89 -2.95 1.07
C ALA A 140 21.29 -4.45 1.20
N PRO A 141 21.29 -5.01 2.43
CA PRO A 141 21.50 -6.44 2.64
C PRO A 141 20.51 -7.28 1.84
N ARG A 142 20.90 -8.50 1.47
CA ARG A 142 20.04 -9.43 0.73
C ARG A 142 19.90 -10.75 1.45
N TRP A 143 18.69 -11.31 1.39
CA TRP A 143 18.45 -12.70 1.74
C TRP A 143 19.09 -13.63 0.70
N TRP A 144 19.26 -14.91 1.02
CA TRP A 144 19.99 -15.87 0.17
C TRP A 144 19.37 -16.05 -1.22
N ASN A 145 18.07 -15.79 -1.38
CA ASN A 145 17.37 -15.88 -2.66
C ASN A 145 17.42 -14.57 -3.47
N GLY A 146 18.13 -13.55 -2.96
CA GLY A 146 18.26 -12.23 -3.58
C GLY A 146 17.19 -11.21 -3.17
N ALA A 147 16.26 -11.56 -2.28
CA ALA A 147 15.31 -10.58 -1.72
C ALA A 147 16.07 -9.47 -0.99
N ILE A 148 15.73 -8.21 -1.26
CA ILE A 148 16.26 -7.05 -0.53
C ILE A 148 15.73 -7.12 0.89
N SER A 149 16.59 -6.89 1.87
CA SER A 149 16.19 -6.88 3.26
C SER A 149 15.36 -5.65 3.61
N HIS A 150 14.46 -5.81 4.58
CA HIS A 150 13.82 -4.69 5.26
C HIS A 150 14.75 -3.98 6.26
N ARG A 151 15.83 -4.60 6.73
CA ARG A 151 16.76 -4.00 7.72
C ARG A 151 18.09 -3.64 7.07
N ALA A 152 18.66 -2.51 7.49
CA ALA A 152 19.88 -1.97 6.86
C ALA A 152 21.17 -2.67 7.33
N MET A 153 21.14 -3.27 8.53
CA MET A 153 22.32 -3.82 9.20
C MET A 153 22.50 -5.33 9.01
N TYR A 154 21.43 -6.05 8.66
CA TYR A 154 21.42 -7.50 8.50
C TYR A 154 20.26 -7.92 7.60
N ALA A 155 20.36 -9.09 6.98
CA ALA A 155 19.27 -9.62 6.19
C ALA A 155 18.13 -10.13 7.09
N GLU A 156 16.96 -9.52 6.94
CA GLU A 156 15.69 -9.85 7.57
C GLU A 156 14.55 -9.41 6.63
N LEU A 157 13.54 -10.25 6.47
CA LEU A 157 12.41 -10.03 5.57
C LEU A 157 11.16 -9.75 6.38
N TRP A 158 10.54 -8.60 6.15
CA TRP A 158 9.28 -8.18 6.75
C TRP A 158 8.25 -8.05 5.62
N ALA A 159 7.06 -8.62 5.78
CA ALA A 159 6.00 -8.53 4.76
C ALA A 159 5.72 -7.06 4.33
N ASP A 160 5.88 -6.14 5.28
CA ASP A 160 5.80 -4.69 5.21
C ASP A 160 6.64 -4.08 4.09
N PHE A 161 7.86 -4.61 3.89
CA PHE A 161 8.80 -4.13 2.86
C PHE A 161 8.16 -4.03 1.48
N ILE A 162 7.23 -4.94 1.17
CA ILE A 162 6.57 -4.99 -0.14
C ILE A 162 5.70 -3.78 -0.41
N TYR A 163 5.14 -3.11 0.61
CA TYR A 163 4.45 -1.84 0.41
C TYR A 163 5.43 -0.67 0.30
N MET A 164 6.53 -0.71 1.06
CA MET A 164 7.38 0.45 1.21
C MET A 164 8.31 0.69 0.00
N ALA A 165 9.06 -0.33 -0.43
CA ALA A 165 10.13 -0.13 -1.42
C ALA A 165 9.76 -0.55 -2.86
N PRO A 166 9.20 -1.74 -3.14
CA PRO A 166 8.92 -2.16 -4.51
C PRO A 166 8.01 -1.21 -5.32
N PRO A 167 6.94 -0.60 -4.76
CA PRO A 167 6.14 0.37 -5.49
C PRO A 167 6.95 1.58 -5.97
N PHE A 168 7.81 2.11 -5.11
CA PHE A 168 8.74 3.18 -5.46
C PHE A 168 9.71 2.75 -6.56
N MET A 169 10.37 1.60 -6.41
CA MET A 169 11.28 1.07 -7.43
C MET A 169 10.57 0.93 -8.79
N ALA A 170 9.36 0.37 -8.80
CA ALA A 170 8.57 0.20 -10.02
C ALA A 170 8.25 1.56 -10.67
N TYR A 171 7.77 2.52 -9.87
CA TYR A 171 7.42 3.85 -10.35
C TYR A 171 8.64 4.59 -10.90
N TYR A 172 9.76 4.57 -10.17
CA TYR A 172 11.04 5.15 -10.59
C TYR A 172 11.55 4.52 -11.88
N GLY A 173 11.48 3.19 -12.01
CA GLY A 173 11.88 2.47 -13.22
C GLY A 173 11.08 2.92 -14.45
N VAL A 174 9.76 3.11 -14.33
CA VAL A 174 8.96 3.66 -15.44
C VAL A 174 9.31 5.13 -15.70
N ALA A 175 9.43 5.95 -14.64
CA ALA A 175 9.72 7.38 -14.73
C ALA A 175 11.07 7.68 -15.43
N THR A 176 12.05 6.81 -15.26
CA THR A 176 13.41 6.92 -15.81
C THR A 176 13.64 6.07 -17.06
N HIS A 177 12.57 5.48 -17.62
CA HIS A 177 12.65 4.58 -18.76
C HIS A 177 13.61 3.38 -18.56
N ASN A 178 13.69 2.86 -17.34
CA ASN A 178 14.53 1.74 -16.95
C ASN A 178 13.72 0.49 -16.59
N ALA A 179 13.53 -0.39 -17.59
CA ALA A 179 12.79 -1.65 -17.42
C ALA A 179 13.43 -2.63 -16.42
N SER A 180 14.75 -2.55 -16.21
CA SER A 180 15.45 -3.43 -15.26
C SER A 180 15.07 -3.12 -13.82
N ILE A 181 14.87 -1.85 -13.46
CA ILE A 181 14.42 -1.47 -12.10
C ILE A 181 12.96 -1.91 -11.89
N LEU A 182 12.09 -1.69 -12.89
CA LEU A 182 10.72 -2.21 -12.84
C LEU A 182 10.68 -3.74 -12.68
N LYS A 183 11.58 -4.45 -13.37
CA LYS A 183 11.73 -5.89 -13.21
C LYS A 183 12.17 -6.26 -11.79
N ALA A 184 13.18 -5.58 -11.26
CA ALA A 184 13.66 -5.82 -9.89
C ALA A 184 12.54 -5.64 -8.86
N ALA A 185 11.70 -4.60 -9.02
CA ALA A 185 10.54 -4.37 -8.16
C ALA A 185 9.53 -5.52 -8.20
N ALA A 186 9.16 -5.99 -9.40
CA ALA A 186 8.25 -7.12 -9.55
C ALA A 186 8.86 -8.41 -8.98
N ASP A 187 10.16 -8.64 -9.19
CA ASP A 187 10.86 -9.80 -8.65
C ASP A 187 10.83 -9.80 -7.11
N GLN A 188 10.96 -8.64 -6.44
CA GLN A 188 10.91 -8.57 -4.96
C GLN A 188 9.61 -9.14 -4.40
N CYS A 189 8.46 -8.84 -5.01
CA CYS A 189 7.16 -9.37 -4.58
C CYS A 189 7.15 -10.90 -4.59
N ILE A 190 7.74 -11.51 -5.64
CA ILE A 190 7.80 -12.97 -5.80
C ILE A 190 8.85 -13.60 -4.88
N LEU A 191 9.99 -12.93 -4.67
CA LEU A 191 11.05 -13.41 -3.80
C LEU A 191 10.62 -13.43 -2.33
N TYR A 192 9.88 -12.42 -1.87
CA TYR A 192 9.26 -12.41 -0.54
C TYR A 192 8.21 -13.50 -0.40
N GLN A 193 7.30 -13.66 -1.38
CA GLN A 193 6.29 -14.72 -1.36
C GLN A 193 6.91 -16.11 -1.13
N LYS A 194 8.00 -16.42 -1.83
CA LYS A 194 8.68 -17.72 -1.73
C LYS A 194 9.24 -18.03 -0.34
N ILE A 195 9.51 -17.00 0.46
CA ILE A 195 10.12 -17.16 1.78
C ILE A 195 9.07 -17.05 2.89
N LEU A 196 8.16 -16.07 2.78
CA LEU A 196 7.24 -15.75 3.86
C LEU A 196 5.92 -16.52 3.79
N VAL A 197 5.58 -17.20 2.69
CA VAL A 197 4.34 -17.99 2.63
C VAL A 197 4.26 -19.00 3.78
N ALA A 198 3.12 -19.01 4.48
CA ALA A 198 2.89 -19.86 5.64
C ALA A 198 3.02 -21.34 5.28
N ASN A 199 3.74 -22.11 6.10
CA ASN A 199 3.82 -23.55 5.94
C ASN A 199 2.54 -24.21 6.45
N THR A 200 1.70 -24.67 5.52
CA THR A 200 0.42 -25.34 5.81
C THR A 200 0.42 -26.83 5.47
N THR A 201 1.59 -27.44 5.28
CA THR A 201 1.71 -28.83 4.80
C THR A 201 1.70 -29.88 5.91
N VAL A 202 1.66 -29.46 7.17
CA VAL A 202 1.72 -30.36 8.32
C VAL A 202 0.33 -30.87 8.73
N ALA A 203 0.27 -32.13 9.17
CA ALA A 203 -0.98 -32.77 9.59
C ALA A 203 -1.54 -32.22 10.92
N SER A 204 -0.65 -31.72 11.80
CA SER A 204 -1.01 -31.15 13.10
C SER A 204 -0.36 -29.78 13.23
N PRO A 205 -1.05 -28.71 12.78
CA PRO A 205 -0.52 -27.36 12.85
C PRO A 205 -0.38 -26.91 14.30
N SER A 206 0.70 -26.19 14.57
CA SER A 206 0.99 -25.56 15.86
C SER A 206 1.45 -24.12 15.60
N PRO A 207 0.51 -23.16 15.45
CA PRO A 207 0.87 -21.76 15.34
C PRO A 207 1.71 -21.31 16.55
N PRO A 208 2.65 -20.36 16.35
CA PRO A 208 2.93 -19.64 15.12
C PRO A 208 3.98 -20.33 14.22
N THR A 209 4.43 -21.56 14.51
CA THR A 209 5.52 -22.20 13.74
C THR A 209 5.05 -22.99 12.53
N THR A 210 3.83 -23.52 12.58
CA THR A 210 3.16 -24.19 11.46
C THR A 210 1.68 -23.86 11.48
N HIS A 211 1.07 -23.76 10.30
CA HIS A 211 -0.24 -23.12 10.18
C HIS A 211 -1.30 -24.07 9.61
N PRO A 212 -2.59 -23.87 9.96
CA PRO A 212 -3.67 -24.69 9.42
C PRO A 212 -3.83 -24.48 7.91
N ILE A 213 -4.46 -25.44 7.22
CA ILE A 213 -4.70 -25.35 5.77
C ILE A 213 -5.54 -24.13 5.36
N THR A 214 -6.36 -23.60 6.28
CA THR A 214 -7.13 -22.36 6.07
C THR A 214 -6.23 -21.16 5.78
N ALA A 215 -5.00 -21.16 6.32
CA ALA A 215 -3.99 -20.14 6.12
C ALA A 215 -3.22 -20.25 4.80
N SER A 216 -3.54 -21.21 3.93
CA SER A 216 -2.81 -21.41 2.68
C SER A 216 -2.77 -20.12 1.85
N GLY A 217 -1.59 -19.74 1.36
CA GLY A 217 -1.38 -18.53 0.57
C GLY A 217 -1.16 -17.24 1.37
N LEU A 218 -1.43 -17.24 2.69
CA LEU A 218 -1.07 -16.14 3.59
C LEU A 218 0.41 -16.21 3.94
N TRP A 219 0.95 -15.08 4.40
CA TRP A 219 2.35 -14.92 4.73
C TRP A 219 2.54 -14.80 6.24
N THR A 220 3.62 -15.37 6.74
CA THR A 220 4.23 -15.03 8.02
C THR A 220 4.74 -13.58 7.99
N HIS A 221 4.81 -12.95 9.16
CA HIS A 221 5.11 -11.53 9.29
C HIS A 221 6.59 -11.23 9.03
N ILE A 222 7.50 -11.77 9.85
CA ILE A 222 8.93 -11.48 9.81
C ILE A 222 9.74 -12.77 9.86
N LEU A 223 10.67 -12.92 8.93
CA LEU A 223 11.73 -13.93 9.00
C LEU A 223 13.10 -13.27 9.06
N GLY A 224 13.83 -13.54 10.14
CA GLY A 224 15.23 -13.17 10.26
C GLY A 224 15.79 -13.37 11.66
N PRO A 225 17.00 -12.86 11.92
CA PRO A 225 17.73 -13.21 13.13
C PRO A 225 17.30 -12.42 14.38
N ILE A 226 16.63 -11.27 14.26
CA ILE A 226 16.40 -10.35 15.40
C ILE A 226 14.92 -10.22 15.73
N ASN A 227 14.08 -9.88 14.76
CA ASN A 227 12.68 -9.53 14.99
C ASN A 227 11.71 -10.62 14.50
N ASN A 228 12.17 -11.88 14.49
CA ASN A 228 11.41 -13.00 13.93
C ASN A 228 10.00 -13.11 14.51
N ASP A 229 9.00 -13.03 13.65
CA ASP A 229 7.59 -13.21 13.97
C ASP A 229 6.97 -14.14 12.92
N PRO A 230 6.80 -15.44 13.24
CA PRO A 230 6.27 -16.40 12.29
C PRO A 230 4.73 -16.38 12.25
N GLY A 231 4.06 -15.48 12.99
CA GLY A 231 2.61 -15.37 12.95
C GLY A 231 2.07 -14.80 11.63
N ILE A 232 0.83 -15.14 11.30
CA ILE A 232 0.11 -14.64 10.11
C ILE A 232 -0.56 -13.31 10.40
N TRP A 233 0.26 -12.27 10.50
CA TRP A 233 -0.21 -10.93 10.81
C TRP A 233 -1.06 -10.34 9.67
N SER A 234 -2.28 -9.93 9.98
CA SER A 234 -3.27 -9.41 9.04
C SER A 234 -2.78 -8.14 8.35
N THR A 235 -2.20 -7.20 9.10
CA THR A 235 -1.65 -5.97 8.54
C THR A 235 -0.42 -6.24 7.67
N GLY A 236 0.48 -7.14 8.06
CA GLY A 236 1.61 -7.57 7.22
C GLY A 236 1.18 -8.19 5.89
N ASN A 237 0.14 -9.04 5.91
CA ASN A 237 -0.46 -9.59 4.69
C ASN A 237 -1.11 -8.49 3.83
N ALA A 238 -1.73 -7.50 4.46
CA ALA A 238 -2.33 -6.37 3.78
C ALA A 238 -1.27 -5.48 3.10
N TRP A 239 -0.15 -5.21 3.77
CA TRP A 239 1.01 -4.54 3.18
C TRP A 239 1.54 -5.27 1.96
N ALA A 240 1.77 -6.59 2.09
CA ALA A 240 2.24 -7.41 0.99
C ALA A 240 1.30 -7.37 -0.22
N ALA A 241 -0.01 -7.51 0.00
CA ALA A 241 -1.00 -7.48 -1.06
C ALA A 241 -1.09 -6.09 -1.72
N ALA A 242 -1.10 -5.01 -0.93
CA ALA A 242 -1.26 -3.65 -1.43
C ALA A 242 -0.01 -3.15 -2.16
N GLY A 243 1.18 -3.46 -1.66
CA GLY A 243 2.44 -3.18 -2.33
C GLY A 243 2.55 -3.89 -3.67
N THR A 244 2.24 -5.19 -3.68
CA THR A 244 2.17 -5.99 -4.92
C THR A 244 1.14 -5.40 -5.90
N MET A 245 -0.01 -4.94 -5.41
CA MET A 245 -1.06 -4.31 -6.22
C MET A 245 -0.59 -3.00 -6.88
N ARG A 246 0.21 -2.18 -6.19
CA ARG A 246 0.81 -0.96 -6.77
C ARG A 246 1.86 -1.28 -7.84
N VAL A 247 2.69 -2.29 -7.60
CA VAL A 247 3.67 -2.78 -8.59
C VAL A 247 2.95 -3.33 -9.82
N LEU A 248 1.88 -4.10 -9.64
CA LEU A 248 1.03 -4.60 -10.72
C LEU A 248 0.42 -3.44 -11.53
N ALA A 249 -0.21 -2.45 -10.87
CA ALA A 249 -0.79 -1.30 -11.56
C ALA A 249 0.27 -0.54 -12.38
N THR A 250 1.46 -0.33 -11.79
CA THR A 250 2.59 0.29 -12.48
C THR A 250 3.02 -0.50 -13.71
N LEU A 251 3.19 -1.82 -13.58
CA LEU A 251 3.56 -2.71 -14.69
C LEU A 251 2.52 -2.71 -15.82
N ILE A 252 1.23 -2.70 -15.48
CA ILE A 252 0.12 -2.71 -16.45
C ILE A 252 0.04 -1.36 -17.17
N LYS A 253 0.24 -0.25 -16.45
CA LYS A 253 0.13 1.11 -17.00
C LYS A 253 1.42 1.62 -17.64
N ALA A 254 2.55 0.93 -17.45
CA ALA A 254 3.83 1.29 -18.06
C ALA A 254 3.71 1.40 -19.60
N PRO A 255 4.28 2.47 -20.21
CA PRO A 255 4.26 2.66 -21.66
C PRO A 255 4.86 1.47 -22.40
N SER A 256 4.27 1.07 -23.54
CA SER A 256 4.78 -0.03 -24.36
C SER A 256 6.21 0.22 -24.85
N SER A 257 6.60 1.48 -25.07
CA SER A 257 7.96 1.87 -25.46
C SER A 257 9.02 1.45 -24.45
N LEU A 258 8.69 1.32 -23.16
CA LEU A 258 9.61 0.79 -22.14
C LEU A 258 10.05 -0.66 -22.44
N PHE A 259 9.23 -1.39 -23.18
CA PHE A 259 9.41 -2.80 -23.49
C PHE A 259 9.86 -3.05 -24.93
N ASN A 260 9.95 -2.03 -25.78
CA ASN A 260 10.26 -2.21 -27.21
C ASN A 260 11.76 -2.07 -27.55
N ASN A 261 12.64 -1.97 -26.56
CA ASN A 261 14.08 -1.80 -26.81
C ASN A 261 14.75 -3.11 -27.27
N HIS A 262 15.37 -3.07 -28.45
CA HIS A 262 16.10 -4.17 -29.09
C HIS A 262 17.62 -4.17 -28.85
N GLY A 263 18.10 -3.50 -27.80
CA GLY A 263 19.53 -3.42 -27.49
C GLY A 263 20.11 -4.73 -26.89
N PRO A 264 21.44 -4.85 -26.71
CA PRO A 264 22.08 -6.04 -26.13
C PRO A 264 21.75 -6.30 -24.64
N LYS A 265 21.02 -5.38 -23.99
CA LYS A 265 20.39 -5.56 -22.67
C LYS A 265 18.86 -5.70 -22.75
N ALA A 266 18.31 -5.96 -23.93
CA ALA A 266 16.88 -6.22 -24.12
C ALA A 266 16.52 -7.48 -23.33
N VAL A 267 15.78 -7.28 -22.24
CA VAL A 267 15.01 -8.37 -21.63
C VAL A 267 14.04 -8.86 -22.70
N GLU A 268 13.68 -10.14 -22.73
CA GLU A 268 12.48 -10.60 -23.46
C GLU A 268 11.23 -10.01 -22.77
N THR A 269 11.03 -8.72 -23.01
CA THR A 269 10.23 -7.81 -22.19
C THR A 269 8.74 -8.13 -22.27
N ALA A 270 8.21 -8.49 -23.43
CA ALA A 270 6.79 -8.78 -23.59
C ALA A 270 6.40 -10.07 -22.84
N ALA A 271 7.08 -11.18 -23.10
CA ALA A 271 6.83 -12.45 -22.42
C ALA A 271 7.06 -12.35 -20.91
N TRP A 272 8.14 -11.68 -20.50
CA TRP A 272 8.39 -11.39 -19.09
C TRP A 272 7.27 -10.56 -18.46
N ARG A 273 6.82 -9.46 -19.12
CA ARG A 273 5.77 -8.59 -18.59
C ARG A 273 4.46 -9.34 -18.40
N LEU A 274 4.12 -10.23 -19.35
CA LEU A 274 2.96 -11.12 -19.24
C LEU A 274 3.06 -12.03 -18.02
N LYS A 275 4.21 -12.70 -17.88
CA LYS A 275 4.46 -13.60 -16.75
C LYS A 275 4.45 -12.85 -15.42
N ALA A 276 5.13 -11.72 -15.33
CA ALA A 276 5.20 -10.90 -14.13
C ALA A 276 3.81 -10.41 -13.70
N ALA A 277 2.97 -9.92 -14.63
CA ALA A 277 1.61 -9.53 -14.29
C ALA A 277 0.79 -10.71 -13.74
N LYS A 278 0.92 -11.90 -14.33
CA LYS A 278 0.26 -13.11 -13.82
C LYS A 278 0.76 -13.48 -12.43
N ASP A 279 2.08 -13.52 -12.23
CA ASP A 279 2.68 -13.88 -10.94
C ASP A 279 2.27 -12.89 -9.84
N LEU A 280 2.24 -11.59 -10.13
CA LEU A 280 1.79 -10.55 -9.18
C LEU A 280 0.29 -10.69 -8.86
N VAL A 281 -0.55 -10.99 -9.86
CA VAL A 281 -1.97 -11.31 -9.62
C VAL A 281 -2.10 -12.55 -8.74
N ASP A 282 -1.31 -13.59 -8.98
CA ASP A 282 -1.36 -14.83 -8.19
C ASP A 282 -0.94 -14.59 -6.71
N VAL A 283 0.05 -13.73 -6.46
CA VAL A 283 0.40 -13.28 -5.09
C VAL A 283 -0.81 -12.63 -4.42
N ILE A 284 -1.40 -11.62 -5.06
CA ILE A 284 -2.52 -10.84 -4.49
C ILE A 284 -3.72 -11.76 -4.23
N ARG A 285 -4.05 -12.63 -5.20
CA ARG A 285 -5.16 -13.59 -5.07
C ARG A 285 -4.93 -14.56 -3.92
N SER A 286 -3.71 -15.08 -3.77
CA SER A 286 -3.40 -16.04 -2.69
C SER A 286 -3.66 -15.42 -1.32
N ILE A 287 -3.25 -14.17 -1.12
CA ILE A 287 -3.49 -13.43 0.14
C ILE A 287 -4.97 -13.14 0.34
N LEU A 288 -5.67 -12.57 -0.67
CA LEU A 288 -7.11 -12.29 -0.58
C LEU A 288 -7.93 -13.55 -0.31
N ASP A 289 -7.61 -14.65 -0.99
CA ASP A 289 -8.30 -15.93 -0.81
C ASP A 289 -8.07 -16.50 0.59
N GLY A 290 -6.86 -16.36 1.13
CA GLY A 290 -6.53 -16.72 2.51
C GLY A 290 -7.28 -15.87 3.54
N ALA A 291 -7.31 -14.55 3.34
CA ALA A 291 -8.01 -13.63 4.22
C ALA A 291 -9.52 -13.92 4.24
N ILE A 292 -10.14 -14.17 3.08
CA ILE A 292 -11.57 -14.51 2.97
C ILE A 292 -11.91 -15.84 3.66
N ARG A 293 -10.97 -16.80 3.73
CA ARG A 293 -11.16 -18.04 4.48
C ARG A 293 -10.99 -17.87 5.99
N SER A 294 -10.32 -16.80 6.43
CA SER A 294 -9.99 -16.58 7.83
C SER A 294 -11.23 -16.18 8.62
N SER A 295 -11.27 -16.55 9.90
CA SER A 295 -12.40 -16.17 10.75
C SER A 295 -12.38 -14.68 11.04
N ALA A 296 -13.55 -14.05 11.04
CA ALA A 296 -13.71 -12.67 11.47
C ALA A 296 -14.07 -12.57 12.96
N ASP A 297 -13.92 -11.38 13.50
CA ASP A 297 -14.45 -10.93 14.79
C ASP A 297 -15.14 -9.59 14.57
N GLN A 298 -16.40 -9.47 14.97
CA GLN A 298 -17.18 -8.24 14.74
C GLN A 298 -17.15 -7.76 13.27
N GLY A 299 -17.09 -8.71 12.32
CA GLY A 299 -17.06 -8.40 10.88
C GLY A 299 -15.71 -7.92 10.34
N LEU A 300 -14.65 -7.89 11.16
CA LEU A 300 -13.27 -7.56 10.78
C LEU A 300 -12.36 -8.79 10.84
N LEU A 301 -11.30 -8.80 10.04
CA LEU A 301 -10.23 -9.80 10.14
C LEU A 301 -9.52 -9.67 11.49
N ARG A 302 -9.09 -10.80 12.06
CA ARG A 302 -8.34 -10.84 13.32
C ARG A 302 -6.88 -10.47 13.10
N ASN A 303 -6.22 -9.93 14.13
CA ASN A 303 -4.81 -9.53 14.07
C ASN A 303 -3.89 -10.64 13.52
N TYR A 304 -3.89 -11.82 14.14
CA TYR A 304 -3.30 -13.01 13.53
C TYR A 304 -4.42 -13.88 12.97
N LEU A 305 -4.42 -14.05 11.65
CA LEU A 305 -5.57 -14.55 10.88
C LEU A 305 -5.96 -16.00 11.22
N ASP A 306 -5.03 -16.78 11.75
CA ASP A 306 -5.19 -18.17 12.15
C ASP A 306 -5.38 -18.40 13.65
N ASP A 307 -5.45 -17.33 14.46
CA ASP A 307 -5.69 -17.40 15.90
C ASP A 307 -7.03 -16.72 16.29
N PRO A 308 -8.07 -17.51 16.63
CA PRO A 308 -9.40 -16.99 16.92
C PRO A 308 -9.49 -16.22 18.25
N THR A 309 -8.42 -16.16 19.05
CA THR A 309 -8.38 -15.41 20.30
C THR A 309 -8.05 -13.93 20.11
N TRP A 310 -7.63 -13.52 18.92
CA TRP A 310 -7.38 -12.11 18.59
C TRP A 310 -8.66 -11.37 18.28
N PHE A 311 -8.77 -10.13 18.72
CA PHE A 311 -9.84 -9.23 18.30
C PHE A 311 -9.75 -8.90 16.80
N GLY A 312 -10.88 -8.53 16.21
CA GLY A 312 -10.96 -8.05 14.84
C GLY A 312 -10.43 -6.64 14.73
N GLU A 313 -9.59 -6.37 13.73
CA GLU A 313 -8.81 -5.14 13.62
C GLU A 313 -9.04 -4.40 12.30
N ILE A 314 -9.01 -3.07 12.35
CA ILE A 314 -9.36 -2.20 11.22
C ILE A 314 -8.27 -2.09 10.16
N SER A 315 -6.99 -2.27 10.52
CA SER A 315 -5.87 -1.96 9.64
C SER A 315 -5.79 -2.95 8.48
N GLY A 316 -5.52 -4.22 8.77
CA GLY A 316 -5.38 -5.25 7.74
C GLY A 316 -6.69 -5.49 7.00
N SER A 317 -7.82 -5.43 7.71
CA SER A 317 -9.17 -5.50 7.12
C SER A 317 -9.36 -4.43 6.04
N SER A 318 -9.10 -3.17 6.37
CA SER A 318 -9.36 -2.04 5.45
C SER A 318 -8.44 -2.08 4.25
N LEU A 319 -7.15 -2.36 4.46
CA LEU A 319 -6.19 -2.37 3.36
C LEU A 319 -6.42 -3.57 2.43
N LEU A 320 -6.76 -4.77 2.93
CA LEU A 320 -7.14 -5.90 2.06
C LEU A 320 -8.43 -5.65 1.29
N ALA A 321 -9.42 -4.99 1.89
CA ALA A 321 -10.62 -4.55 1.17
C ALA A 321 -10.29 -3.52 0.08
N SER A 322 -9.37 -2.58 0.33
CA SER A 322 -8.85 -1.67 -0.70
C SER A 322 -8.25 -2.46 -1.88
N VAL A 323 -7.40 -3.45 -1.59
CA VAL A 323 -6.77 -4.30 -2.62
C VAL A 323 -7.81 -5.06 -3.45
N ALA A 324 -8.84 -5.60 -2.81
CA ALA A 324 -9.94 -6.28 -3.49
C ALA A 324 -10.69 -5.34 -4.47
N TYR A 325 -11.01 -4.10 -4.06
CA TYR A 325 -11.59 -3.10 -4.95
C TYR A 325 -10.64 -2.72 -6.09
N ARG A 326 -9.35 -2.49 -5.79
CA ARG A 326 -8.33 -2.10 -6.79
C ARG A 326 -8.14 -3.20 -7.84
N LEU A 327 -8.02 -4.46 -7.43
CA LEU A 327 -7.80 -5.58 -8.37
C LEU A 327 -9.03 -5.82 -9.26
N ALA A 328 -10.24 -5.79 -8.70
CA ALA A 328 -11.47 -5.94 -9.47
C ALA A 328 -11.67 -4.80 -10.49
N THR A 329 -11.37 -3.56 -10.08
CA THR A 329 -11.46 -2.38 -10.94
C THR A 329 -10.39 -2.41 -12.03
N LEU A 330 -9.14 -2.70 -11.70
CA LEU A 330 -8.06 -2.80 -12.68
C LEU A 330 -8.33 -3.93 -13.68
N SER A 331 -8.79 -5.10 -13.22
CA SER A 331 -9.15 -6.24 -14.09
C SER A 331 -10.22 -5.88 -15.13
N SER A 332 -11.16 -5.00 -14.78
CA SER A 332 -12.27 -4.60 -15.66
C SER A 332 -11.93 -3.43 -16.58
N THR A 333 -11.03 -2.54 -16.15
CA THR A 333 -10.70 -1.30 -16.87
C THR A 333 -9.40 -1.41 -17.66
N ALA A 334 -8.50 -2.32 -17.29
CA ALA A 334 -7.28 -2.61 -18.02
C ALA A 334 -7.41 -3.96 -18.74
N SER A 335 -7.31 -3.93 -20.05
CA SER A 335 -7.14 -5.14 -20.86
C SER A 335 -5.66 -5.41 -21.03
N PHE A 336 -5.14 -6.43 -20.36
CA PHE A 336 -3.76 -6.88 -20.50
C PHE A 336 -3.77 -8.33 -21.00
N PRO A 337 -2.88 -8.70 -21.93
CA PRO A 337 -3.12 -8.66 -23.38
C PRO A 337 -4.51 -9.19 -23.81
N GLY A 338 -5.55 -8.37 -23.64
CA GLY A 338 -6.90 -8.65 -24.16
C GLY A 338 -7.74 -9.63 -23.33
N ARG A 339 -7.33 -9.99 -22.11
CA ARG A 339 -8.16 -10.73 -21.15
C ARG A 339 -8.23 -10.00 -19.81
N PRO A 340 -9.36 -10.07 -19.09
CA PRO A 340 -9.42 -9.59 -17.72
C PRO A 340 -8.41 -10.34 -16.83
N LEU A 341 -7.85 -9.64 -15.84
CA LEU A 341 -6.92 -10.23 -14.86
C LEU A 341 -7.61 -11.24 -13.93
N LEU A 342 -8.93 -11.13 -13.79
CA LEU A 342 -9.77 -11.98 -12.95
C LEU A 342 -10.96 -12.53 -13.74
N SER A 343 -11.43 -13.72 -13.32
CA SER A 343 -12.74 -14.19 -13.73
C SER A 343 -13.85 -13.29 -13.14
N LYS A 344 -15.04 -13.32 -13.75
CA LYS A 344 -16.21 -12.61 -13.20
C LYS A 344 -16.57 -13.10 -11.79
N ALA A 345 -16.38 -14.39 -11.52
CA ALA A 345 -16.65 -14.99 -10.22
C ALA A 345 -15.68 -14.49 -9.15
N ASP A 346 -14.37 -14.47 -9.46
CA ASP A 346 -13.34 -13.95 -8.55
C ASP A 346 -13.56 -12.45 -8.28
N SER A 347 -13.89 -11.67 -9.32
CA SER A 347 -14.22 -10.25 -9.15
C SER A 347 -15.41 -10.06 -8.19
N GLN A 348 -16.51 -10.80 -8.38
CA GLN A 348 -17.68 -10.69 -7.49
C GLN A 348 -17.35 -11.14 -6.06
N LYS A 349 -16.55 -12.19 -5.89
CA LYS A 349 -16.09 -12.67 -4.58
C LYS A 349 -15.32 -11.58 -3.83
N TYR A 350 -14.34 -10.97 -4.47
CA TYR A 350 -13.52 -9.93 -3.84
C TYR A 350 -14.30 -8.66 -3.56
N ILE A 351 -15.18 -8.23 -4.47
CA ILE A 351 -16.09 -7.10 -4.21
C ILE A 351 -17.01 -7.39 -3.03
N SER A 352 -17.52 -8.62 -2.89
CA SER A 352 -18.41 -8.96 -1.77
C SER A 352 -17.68 -8.92 -0.42
N PHE A 353 -16.44 -9.40 -0.38
CA PHE A 353 -15.57 -9.27 0.79
C PHE A 353 -15.32 -7.80 1.16
N ALA A 354 -14.90 -6.99 0.18
CA ALA A 354 -14.58 -5.58 0.39
C ALA A 354 -15.81 -4.76 0.83
N GLU A 355 -16.97 -5.01 0.24
CA GLU A 355 -18.24 -4.40 0.65
C GLU A 355 -18.65 -4.81 2.06
N GLY A 356 -18.36 -6.04 2.47
CA GLY A 356 -18.55 -6.51 3.84
C GLY A 356 -17.75 -5.66 4.83
N VAL A 357 -16.44 -5.57 4.62
CA VAL A 357 -15.55 -4.75 5.47
C VAL A 357 -15.98 -3.28 5.48
N ARG A 358 -16.24 -2.68 4.32
CA ARG A 358 -16.65 -1.26 4.24
C ARG A 358 -17.92 -0.99 5.05
N LYS A 359 -18.91 -1.89 4.98
CA LYS A 359 -20.16 -1.75 5.75
C LYS A 359 -19.93 -1.95 7.23
N THR A 360 -19.09 -2.90 7.63
CA THR A 360 -18.66 -3.09 9.01
C THR A 360 -18.01 -1.82 9.58
N LEU A 361 -17.15 -1.13 8.82
CA LEU A 361 -16.57 0.14 9.27
C LEU A 361 -17.64 1.21 9.58
N GLY A 362 -18.73 1.23 8.82
CA GLY A 362 -19.88 2.10 9.04
C GLY A 362 -20.84 1.65 10.14
N SER A 363 -20.61 0.48 10.75
CA SER A 363 -21.41 -0.05 11.84
C SER A 363 -20.59 -0.20 13.12
N ASP A 364 -21.29 -0.44 14.24
CA ASP A 364 -20.71 -0.92 15.50
C ASP A 364 -19.59 -0.06 16.12
N GLY A 365 -19.50 1.21 15.71
CA GLY A 365 -18.53 2.18 16.25
C GLY A 365 -17.10 2.00 15.74
N HIS A 366 -16.90 1.24 14.65
CA HIS A 366 -15.57 1.02 14.08
C HIS A 366 -14.95 2.29 13.49
N ILE A 367 -15.77 3.21 13.00
CA ILE A 367 -15.39 4.62 12.84
C ILE A 367 -16.16 5.41 13.89
N THR A 368 -15.43 5.96 14.85
CA THR A 368 -16.01 6.75 15.95
C THR A 368 -16.46 8.14 15.46
N ALA A 369 -17.21 8.86 16.29
CA ALA A 369 -17.77 10.17 15.94
C ALA A 369 -16.73 11.26 15.62
N ASN A 370 -15.47 11.10 16.06
CA ASN A 370 -14.37 12.02 15.71
C ASN A 370 -13.53 11.50 14.52
N GLY A 371 -13.96 10.42 13.86
CA GLY A 371 -13.25 9.81 12.74
C GLY A 371 -12.17 8.81 13.11
N THR A 372 -11.94 8.48 14.39
CA THR A 372 -10.97 7.44 14.76
C THR A 372 -11.45 6.07 14.30
N ALA A 373 -10.66 5.38 13.44
CA ALA A 373 -10.87 3.97 13.13
C ALA A 373 -10.34 3.08 14.26
N THR A 374 -11.18 2.13 14.68
CA THR A 374 -10.97 1.32 15.88
C THR A 374 -11.69 -0.04 15.82
N PRO A 375 -11.20 -1.07 16.53
CA PRO A 375 -9.86 -1.13 17.11
C PRO A 375 -8.80 -1.42 16.05
N ALA A 376 -7.61 -0.87 16.24
CA ALA A 376 -6.42 -1.22 15.47
C ALA A 376 -5.49 -2.11 16.31
N VAL A 377 -4.52 -2.71 15.64
CA VAL A 377 -3.34 -3.30 16.29
C VAL A 377 -2.38 -2.16 16.61
N ASN A 378 -1.62 -2.29 17.70
CA ASN A 378 -0.53 -1.36 17.98
C ASN A 378 0.61 -1.58 16.96
N PRO A 379 0.92 -0.61 16.08
CA PRO A 379 1.92 -0.79 15.03
C PRO A 379 3.35 -0.97 15.59
N LEU A 380 3.61 -0.47 16.80
CA LEU A 380 4.89 -0.63 17.49
C LEU A 380 4.91 -1.87 18.41
N GLY A 381 3.82 -2.61 18.46
CA GLY A 381 3.63 -3.75 19.34
C GLY A 381 2.60 -4.71 18.78
N TRP A 382 2.89 -5.36 17.65
CA TRP A 382 1.97 -6.26 16.93
C TRP A 382 1.50 -7.47 17.77
N GLY A 383 2.22 -7.80 18.85
CA GLY A 383 1.83 -8.81 19.84
C GLY A 383 0.96 -8.29 20.99
N ASP A 384 0.64 -6.99 21.03
CA ASP A 384 -0.20 -6.40 22.08
C ASP A 384 -1.66 -6.81 21.91
N ARG A 385 -2.17 -7.53 22.91
CA ARG A 385 -3.55 -8.04 22.95
C ARG A 385 -4.56 -6.96 23.34
N ASN A 386 -4.11 -5.79 23.81
CA ASN A 386 -4.98 -4.67 24.10
C ASN A 386 -5.34 -3.95 22.79
N PRO A 387 -6.64 -3.83 22.46
CA PRO A 387 -7.05 -3.11 21.27
C PRO A 387 -6.56 -1.66 21.29
N PHE A 388 -5.88 -1.22 20.22
CA PHE A 388 -5.43 0.17 20.09
C PHE A 388 -6.59 1.03 19.57
N THR A 389 -7.09 1.93 20.42
CA THR A 389 -8.32 2.69 20.17
C THR A 389 -8.09 4.20 19.99
N ALA A 390 -6.85 4.67 20.15
CA ALA A 390 -6.49 6.08 20.01
C ALA A 390 -6.38 6.54 18.54
N GLY A 391 -6.36 5.60 17.60
CA GLY A 391 -6.21 5.83 16.16
C GLY A 391 -4.80 5.46 15.68
N SER A 392 -4.71 4.33 14.96
CA SER A 392 -3.46 3.91 14.32
C SER A 392 -3.15 4.82 13.12
N PRO A 393 -1.94 5.40 13.01
CA PRO A 393 -1.58 6.25 11.88
C PRO A 393 -1.74 5.54 10.53
N GLU A 394 -1.22 4.32 10.41
CA GLU A 394 -1.38 3.48 9.21
C GLU A 394 -2.85 3.04 9.01
N GLY A 395 -3.53 2.63 10.09
CA GLY A 395 -4.91 2.15 10.03
C GLY A 395 -5.89 3.21 9.51
N GLN A 396 -5.69 4.47 9.93
CA GLN A 396 -6.48 5.59 9.43
C GLN A 396 -6.26 5.81 7.94
N ASN A 397 -5.01 5.76 7.49
CA ASN A 397 -4.68 5.87 6.07
C ASN A 397 -5.22 4.69 5.25
N PHE A 398 -5.32 3.50 5.82
CA PHE A 398 -5.92 2.34 5.15
C PHE A 398 -7.41 2.48 4.92
N VAL A 399 -8.13 3.11 5.84
CA VAL A 399 -9.55 3.45 5.62
C VAL A 399 -9.69 4.46 4.48
N VAL A 400 -8.78 5.44 4.38
CA VAL A 400 -8.75 6.39 3.24
C VAL A 400 -8.43 5.67 1.93
N LEU A 401 -7.46 4.75 1.90
CA LEU A 401 -7.15 3.93 0.73
C LEU A 401 -8.31 3.01 0.32
N LEU A 402 -9.04 2.44 1.30
CA LEU A 402 -10.27 1.69 1.04
C LEU A 402 -11.31 2.58 0.38
N TYR A 403 -11.54 3.77 0.93
CA TYR A 403 -12.50 4.72 0.39
C TYR A 403 -12.15 5.13 -1.05
N ALA A 404 -10.90 5.50 -1.31
CA ALA A 404 -10.44 5.87 -2.65
C ALA A 404 -10.62 4.72 -3.66
N ALA A 405 -10.29 3.48 -3.26
CA ALA A 405 -10.47 2.30 -4.09
C ALA A 405 -11.95 1.99 -4.37
N TRP A 406 -12.81 2.09 -3.34
CA TRP A 406 -14.25 1.91 -3.48
C TRP A 406 -14.88 2.97 -4.38
N ARG A 407 -14.53 4.25 -4.17
CA ARG A 407 -15.00 5.37 -5.00
C ARG A 407 -14.68 5.13 -6.47
N ASP A 408 -13.46 4.68 -6.78
CA ASP A 408 -13.05 4.41 -8.15
C ASP A 408 -13.77 3.18 -8.72
N CYS A 409 -14.04 2.17 -7.88
CA CYS A 409 -14.85 1.00 -8.22
C CYS A 409 -16.29 1.40 -8.60
N VAL A 410 -16.90 2.31 -7.84
CA VAL A 410 -18.23 2.88 -8.13
C VAL A 410 -18.19 3.68 -9.44
N LYS A 411 -17.23 4.59 -9.61
CA LYS A 411 -17.08 5.40 -10.84
C LYS A 411 -16.89 4.53 -12.08
N ALA A 412 -16.22 3.38 -11.95
CA ALA A 412 -16.02 2.43 -13.03
C ALA A 412 -17.22 1.49 -13.28
N ASN A 413 -18.33 1.66 -12.55
CA ASN A 413 -19.54 0.83 -12.63
C ASN A 413 -19.26 -0.68 -12.47
N ILE A 414 -18.31 -1.04 -11.60
CA ILE A 414 -18.02 -2.46 -11.34
C ILE A 414 -19.19 -3.09 -10.58
N LYS A 415 -19.64 -4.25 -11.06
CA LYS A 415 -20.78 -4.97 -10.45
C LYS A 415 -20.53 -5.21 -8.96
N GLY A 416 -21.43 -4.72 -8.12
CA GLY A 416 -21.40 -4.86 -6.66
C GLY A 416 -20.92 -3.61 -5.92
N CYS A 417 -20.13 -2.75 -6.56
CA CYS A 417 -19.77 -1.44 -6.03
C CYS A 417 -20.94 -0.47 -6.22
N ARG A 418 -21.50 0.05 -5.12
CA ARG A 418 -22.62 1.00 -5.13
C ARG A 418 -22.40 2.08 -4.09
N ALA A 419 -22.61 3.33 -4.51
CA ALA A 419 -22.66 4.51 -3.65
C ALA A 419 -23.85 4.46 -2.69
#